data_AF-A0A1C7N895-F1
#
_entry.id   AF-A0A1C7N895-F1
#
_cell.length_a   1.000
_cell.length_b   1.000
_cell.length_c   1.000
_cell.angle_alpha   90.00
_cell.angle_beta   90.00
_cell.angle_gamma   90.00
#
_symmetry.space_group_name_H-M   'P 1'
#
loop_
_entity.id
_entity.type
_entity.pdbx_description
1 polymer ?
#
loop_
_entity_poly.entity_id
_entity_poly.type
_entity_poly.pdbx_seq_one_letter_code
_entity_poly.pdbx_strand_id
1 'polypeptide(L)'
;MSIQQQQIQRCALPTPTASPPPEPSKIFSEKKSNRKPWPTKWLQVLQRLLKELDGRDKMMKVIQYFIKILLHYNLLKSKQWSTLASQFSMTRKVLRLGNALPSLREMRPRHDSLWNTLILSNEAVNAISDDVFCLYKLGFVGADIGYRSEMLSAYCWFAAILIDLRSAFHSHAKLCAHKADDTLEQRQKIFMAEVSIVKLMMDGIFCACDIWQPSYSSSVQAWSGFFSGALAGYKLCVKFSN
;
A
#
# COMPACT_ATOMS: atom_id res chain seq x y z
N MET A 1 2.97 25.51 69.38
CA MET A 1 2.71 25.45 67.93
C MET A 1 2.82 23.98 67.48
N SER A 2 1.72 23.44 66.93
CA SER A 2 1.56 22.28 66.01
C SER A 2 1.88 20.82 66.42
N ILE A 3 0.86 20.15 66.99
CA ILE A 3 0.09 18.95 66.54
C ILE A 3 0.79 17.67 65.96
N GLN A 4 0.53 16.55 66.67
CA GLN A 4 0.36 15.11 66.33
C GLN A 4 1.37 14.30 65.48
N GLN A 5 1.89 13.23 66.09
CA GLN A 5 2.20 11.96 65.42
C GLN A 5 1.62 10.78 66.24
N GLN A 6 0.91 9.89 65.55
CA GLN A 6 0.24 8.69 66.06
C GLN A 6 0.92 7.46 65.44
N GLN A 7 1.51 6.58 66.25
CA GLN A 7 2.02 5.26 65.81
C GLN A 7 0.96 4.19 66.12
N ILE A 8 0.54 3.45 65.09
CA ILE A 8 -0.42 2.33 65.20
C ILE A 8 0.35 1.01 65.15
N GLN A 9 0.02 0.17 66.11
CA GLN A 9 0.65 -1.08 66.52
C GLN A 9 0.01 -2.28 65.79
N ARG A 10 0.83 -3.30 65.47
CA ARG A 10 0.44 -4.57 64.82
C ARG A 10 -0.42 -5.44 65.75
N CYS A 11 -1.43 -6.13 65.20
CA CYS A 11 -1.99 -7.35 65.77
C CYS A 11 -2.60 -8.23 64.66
N ALA A 12 -2.37 -9.55 64.73
CA ALA A 12 -2.64 -10.56 63.70
C ALA A 12 -4.08 -11.13 63.73
N LEU A 13 -4.51 -11.76 62.63
CA LEU A 13 -5.62 -12.76 62.59
C LEU A 13 -5.41 -13.76 61.42
N PRO A 14 -5.79 -15.04 61.57
CA PRO A 14 -5.54 -16.12 60.61
C PRO A 14 -6.69 -16.33 59.61
N THR A 15 -6.39 -17.11 58.55
CA THR A 15 -7.24 -17.49 57.41
C THR A 15 -8.49 -18.30 57.78
N PRO A 16 -9.55 -18.19 56.95
CA PRO A 16 -10.35 -19.35 56.58
C PRO A 16 -10.49 -19.53 55.06
N THR A 17 -10.46 -20.80 54.66
CA THR A 17 -10.68 -21.37 53.33
C THR A 17 -12.07 -21.00 52.77
N ALA A 18 -12.13 -20.46 51.55
CA ALA A 18 -13.37 -20.35 50.78
C ALA A 18 -13.13 -20.67 49.30
N SER A 19 -13.89 -21.66 48.83
CA SER A 19 -13.87 -22.30 47.52
C SER A 19 -14.07 -21.33 46.34
N PRO A 20 -13.56 -21.64 45.14
CA PRO A 20 -13.77 -20.82 43.95
C PRO A 20 -15.24 -20.83 43.47
N PRO A 21 -15.75 -19.73 42.87
CA PRO A 21 -17.13 -19.60 42.42
C PRO A 21 -17.44 -20.50 41.20
N PRO A 22 -18.69 -20.96 41.03
CA PRO A 22 -19.10 -21.86 39.94
C PRO A 22 -19.08 -21.19 38.56
N GLU A 23 -18.58 -21.92 37.54
CA GLU A 23 -18.57 -21.49 36.14
C GLU A 23 -20.00 -21.33 35.57
N PRO A 24 -20.28 -20.27 34.78
CA PRO A 24 -21.56 -20.12 34.12
C PRO A 24 -21.72 -21.14 32.98
N SER A 25 -22.79 -21.93 33.09
CA SER A 25 -23.28 -22.94 32.16
C SER A 25 -23.41 -22.42 30.72
N LYS A 26 -22.74 -23.11 29.79
CA LYS A 26 -22.90 -22.95 28.33
C LYS A 26 -24.30 -23.37 27.89
N ILE A 27 -25.21 -22.41 27.76
CA ILE A 27 -26.46 -22.57 27.00
C ILE A 27 -26.49 -21.49 25.92
N PHE A 28 -25.85 -21.77 24.79
CA PHE A 28 -26.20 -21.14 23.54
C PHE A 28 -26.35 -22.25 22.51
N SER A 29 -27.60 -22.65 22.27
CA SER A 29 -27.96 -23.54 21.18
C SER A 29 -27.52 -22.91 19.86
N GLU A 30 -26.50 -23.52 19.26
CA GLU A 30 -25.95 -23.16 17.97
C GLU A 30 -27.00 -23.50 16.89
N LYS A 31 -27.83 -22.53 16.51
CA LYS A 31 -28.65 -22.63 15.29
C LYS A 31 -27.69 -22.74 14.11
N LYS A 32 -27.49 -23.97 13.60
CA LYS A 32 -26.83 -24.23 12.32
C LYS A 32 -27.61 -23.55 11.20
N SER A 33 -27.24 -22.30 10.93
CA SER A 33 -27.67 -21.55 9.76
C SER A 33 -27.12 -22.27 8.53
N ASN A 34 -28.04 -22.87 7.75
CA ASN A 34 -27.78 -23.47 6.45
C ASN A 34 -27.39 -22.37 5.45
N ARG A 35 -26.19 -21.79 5.61
CA ARG A 35 -25.62 -20.84 4.66
C ARG A 35 -24.95 -21.65 3.56
N LYS A 36 -25.48 -21.53 2.34
CA LYS A 36 -24.83 -22.02 1.12
C LYS A 36 -23.34 -21.63 1.18
N PRO A 37 -22.39 -22.56 0.94
CA PRO A 37 -20.97 -22.21 0.95
C PRO A 37 -20.76 -21.17 -0.14
N TRP A 38 -20.50 -19.93 0.27
CA TRP A 38 -19.99 -18.89 -0.62
C TRP A 38 -18.74 -19.44 -1.32
N PRO A 39 -18.44 -19.05 -2.56
CA PRO A 39 -17.28 -19.57 -3.28
C PRO A 39 -16.00 -19.26 -2.48
N THR A 40 -15.54 -20.25 -1.74
CA THR A 40 -14.51 -20.12 -0.69
C THR A 40 -13.17 -19.69 -1.26
N LYS A 41 -12.90 -20.01 -2.54
CA LYS A 41 -11.66 -19.66 -3.23
C LYS A 41 -11.45 -18.16 -3.37
N TRP A 42 -12.45 -17.40 -3.84
CA TRP A 42 -12.33 -15.95 -4.02
C TRP A 42 -12.20 -15.21 -2.69
N LEU A 43 -12.93 -15.66 -1.67
CA LEU A 43 -12.81 -15.11 -0.32
C LEU A 43 -11.42 -15.38 0.29
N GLN A 44 -10.83 -16.55 0.04
CA GLN A 44 -9.46 -16.85 0.45
C GLN A 44 -8.43 -15.97 -0.27
N VAL A 45 -8.58 -15.75 -1.59
CA VAL A 45 -7.71 -14.84 -2.36
C VAL A 45 -7.84 -13.41 -1.84
N LEU A 46 -9.08 -12.94 -1.60
CA LEU A 46 -9.33 -11.61 -1.04
C LEU A 46 -8.75 -11.47 0.38
N GLN A 47 -8.88 -12.50 1.22
CA GLN A 47 -8.31 -12.52 2.56
C GLN A 47 -6.78 -12.47 2.51
N ARG A 48 -6.14 -13.20 1.58
CA ARG A 48 -4.68 -13.14 1.35
C ARG A 48 -4.26 -11.75 0.86
N LEU A 49 -4.99 -11.18 -0.09
CA LEU A 49 -4.76 -9.83 -0.61
C LEU A 49 -4.88 -8.77 0.48
N LEU A 50 -5.88 -8.86 1.35
CA LEU A 50 -6.06 -7.97 2.51
C LEU A 50 -5.02 -8.20 3.59
N LYS A 51 -4.49 -9.42 3.72
CA LYS A 51 -3.44 -9.73 4.70
C LYS A 51 -2.10 -9.12 4.30
N GLU A 52 -1.78 -9.09 3.00
CA GLU A 52 -0.54 -8.52 2.51
C GLU A 52 -0.57 -6.98 2.56
N LEU A 53 0.53 -6.35 3.00
CA LEU A 53 0.65 -4.88 3.05
C LEU A 53 0.52 -4.26 1.66
N ASP A 54 1.16 -4.87 0.66
CA ASP A 54 1.08 -4.43 -0.74
C ASP A 54 -0.35 -4.53 -1.29
N GLY A 55 -1.06 -5.61 -0.98
CA GLY A 55 -2.44 -5.79 -1.42
C GLY A 55 -3.36 -4.72 -0.84
N ARG A 56 -3.19 -4.37 0.43
CA ARG A 56 -3.90 -3.26 1.08
C ARG A 56 -3.63 -1.92 0.39
N ASP A 57 -2.37 -1.57 0.12
CA ASP A 57 -2.02 -0.33 -0.60
C ASP A 57 -2.68 -0.27 -1.99
N LYS A 58 -2.65 -1.36 -2.76
CA LYS A 58 -3.26 -1.38 -4.11
C LYS A 58 -4.77 -1.26 -4.06
N MET A 59 -5.45 -1.98 -3.16
CA MET A 59 -6.90 -1.84 -3.00
C MET A 59 -7.29 -0.42 -2.59
N MET A 60 -6.55 0.17 -1.66
CA MET A 60 -6.77 1.54 -1.22
C MET A 60 -6.56 2.53 -2.38
N LYS A 61 -5.58 2.30 -3.27
CA LYS A 61 -5.39 3.06 -4.50
C LYS A 61 -6.61 2.94 -5.43
N VAL A 62 -7.09 1.72 -5.68
CA VAL A 62 -8.26 1.48 -6.53
C VAL A 62 -9.49 2.20 -6.01
N ILE A 63 -9.81 2.04 -4.72
CA ILE A 63 -10.96 2.69 -4.09
C ILE A 63 -10.82 4.21 -4.14
N GLN A 64 -9.64 4.75 -3.80
CA GLN A 64 -9.37 6.18 -3.83
C GLN A 64 -9.62 6.78 -5.22
N TYR A 65 -9.09 6.16 -6.27
CA TYR A 65 -9.22 6.68 -7.63
C TYR A 65 -10.59 6.43 -8.24
N PHE A 66 -11.27 5.36 -7.84
CA PHE A 66 -12.67 5.15 -8.18
C PHE A 66 -13.56 6.27 -7.61
N ILE A 67 -13.37 6.64 -6.34
CA ILE A 67 -14.08 7.78 -5.72
C ILE A 67 -13.76 9.08 -6.46
N LYS A 68 -12.50 9.33 -6.82
CA LYS A 68 -12.10 10.52 -7.61
C LYS A 68 -12.80 10.57 -8.97
N ILE A 69 -12.96 9.45 -9.66
CA ILE A 69 -13.72 9.35 -10.92
C ILE A 69 -15.19 9.72 -10.67
N LEU A 70 -15.83 9.11 -9.67
CA LEU A 70 -17.24 9.40 -9.34
C LEU A 70 -17.49 10.87 -8.96
N LEU A 71 -16.55 11.47 -8.23
CA LEU A 71 -16.56 12.90 -7.91
C LEU A 71 -16.42 13.76 -9.17
N HIS A 72 -15.52 13.41 -10.08
CA HIS A 72 -15.31 14.15 -11.32
C HIS A 72 -16.56 14.19 -12.21
N TYR A 73 -17.31 13.09 -12.28
CA TYR A 73 -18.57 13.02 -13.02
C TYR A 73 -19.80 13.52 -12.22
N ASN A 74 -19.59 14.17 -11.06
CA ASN A 74 -20.65 14.66 -10.18
C ASN A 74 -21.69 13.61 -9.77
N LEU A 75 -21.33 12.32 -9.82
CA LEU A 75 -22.18 11.21 -9.36
C LEU A 75 -22.28 11.19 -7.83
N LEU A 76 -21.27 11.73 -7.16
CA LEU A 76 -21.24 11.93 -5.71
C LEU A 76 -21.09 13.43 -5.42
N LYS A 77 -22.08 14.03 -4.75
CA LYS A 77 -22.08 15.48 -4.46
C LYS A 77 -21.61 15.83 -3.04
N SER A 78 -21.30 14.84 -2.20
CA SER A 78 -20.99 15.10 -0.79
C SER A 78 -19.50 15.37 -0.57
N LYS A 79 -19.19 16.38 0.27
CA LYS A 79 -17.83 16.71 0.73
C LYS A 79 -17.14 15.53 1.46
N GLN A 80 -17.93 14.60 1.98
CA GLN A 80 -17.43 13.42 2.71
C GLN A 80 -16.62 12.49 1.80
N TRP A 81 -17.02 12.31 0.54
CA TRP A 81 -16.31 11.45 -0.42
C TRP A 81 -14.94 12.00 -0.81
N SER A 82 -14.84 13.32 -0.98
CA SER A 82 -13.55 13.98 -1.22
C SER A 82 -12.62 13.84 -0.01
N THR A 83 -13.17 14.00 1.19
CA THR A 83 -12.44 13.77 2.45
C THR A 83 -11.96 12.33 2.54
N LEU A 84 -12.81 11.35 2.25
CA LEU A 84 -12.48 9.93 2.27
C LEU A 84 -11.36 9.59 1.28
N ALA A 85 -11.41 10.12 0.05
CA ALA A 85 -10.34 9.93 -0.93
C ALA A 85 -8.99 10.53 -0.45
N SER A 86 -9.04 11.67 0.26
CA SER A 86 -7.85 12.25 0.88
C SER A 86 -7.29 11.37 2.00
N GLN A 87 -8.16 10.85 2.87
CA GLN A 87 -7.77 9.95 3.97
C GLN A 87 -7.17 8.64 3.45
N PHE A 88 -7.72 8.07 2.38
CA PHE A 88 -7.13 6.91 1.71
C PHE A 88 -5.74 7.21 1.16
N SER A 89 -5.54 8.40 0.58
CA SER A 89 -4.22 8.85 0.14
C SER A 89 -3.22 8.91 1.30
N MET A 90 -3.61 9.55 2.41
CA MET A 90 -2.75 9.71 3.57
C MET A 90 -2.42 8.36 4.21
N THR A 91 -3.41 7.49 4.35
CA THR A 91 -3.20 6.16 4.92
C THR A 91 -2.23 5.33 4.07
N ARG A 92 -2.29 5.43 2.74
CA ARG A 92 -1.32 4.77 1.86
C ARG A 92 0.11 5.26 2.07
N LYS A 93 0.31 6.56 2.29
CA LYS A 93 1.62 7.13 2.61
C LYS A 93 2.14 6.58 3.94
N VAL A 94 1.28 6.53 4.96
CA VAL A 94 1.63 5.97 6.28
C VAL A 94 1.93 4.46 6.20
N LEU A 95 1.18 3.70 5.39
CA LEU A 95 1.43 2.27 5.20
C LEU A 95 2.78 1.98 4.52
N ARG A 96 3.32 2.95 3.78
CA ARG A 96 4.65 2.87 3.15
C ARG A 96 5.76 3.47 4.00
N LEU A 97 5.41 4.11 5.13
CA LEU A 97 6.38 4.76 6.00
C LEU A 97 7.40 3.73 6.50
N GLY A 98 8.69 4.02 6.34
CA GLY A 98 9.76 3.10 6.72
C GLY A 98 10.16 2.12 5.61
N ASN A 99 9.58 2.21 4.42
CA ASN A 99 10.09 1.52 3.22
C ASN A 99 11.48 2.03 2.80
N ALA A 100 11.97 3.15 3.34
CA ALA A 100 13.36 3.57 3.13
C ALA A 100 14.38 2.61 3.77
N LEU A 101 14.02 1.89 4.84
CA LEU A 101 14.96 1.02 5.57
C LEU A 101 15.49 -0.15 4.72
N PRO A 102 14.66 -0.89 3.97
CA PRO A 102 15.14 -1.88 2.99
C PRO A 102 16.10 -1.28 1.94
N SER A 103 15.72 -0.17 1.30
CA SER A 103 16.54 0.47 0.25
C SER A 103 17.90 0.95 0.79
N LEU A 104 17.93 1.48 2.03
CA LEU A 104 19.16 1.87 2.70
C LEU A 104 20.07 0.67 3.04
N ARG A 105 19.48 -0.49 3.37
CA ARG A 105 20.22 -1.73 3.64
C ARG A 105 20.84 -2.31 2.37
N GLU A 106 20.15 -2.19 1.25
CA GLU A 106 20.62 -2.67 -0.07
C GLU A 106 21.76 -1.82 -0.65
N MET A 107 21.91 -0.56 -0.22
CA MET A 107 23.07 0.28 -0.54
C MET A 107 24.38 -0.13 0.15
N ARG A 108 24.40 -1.24 0.91
CA ARG A 108 25.64 -1.81 1.46
C ARG A 108 26.54 -2.28 0.30
N PRO A 109 27.83 -1.93 0.26
CA PRO A 109 28.60 -1.93 -0.97
C PRO A 109 28.76 -3.35 -1.51
N ARG A 110 28.07 -3.60 -2.63
CA ARG A 110 28.36 -4.71 -3.53
C ARG A 110 29.05 -4.09 -4.74
N HIS A 111 30.11 -4.74 -5.20
CA HIS A 111 31.04 -4.24 -6.21
C HIS A 111 30.37 -4.23 -7.60
N ASP A 112 29.49 -3.27 -7.86
CA ASP A 112 28.64 -3.23 -9.04
C ASP A 112 28.82 -1.97 -9.91
N SER A 113 28.42 -2.12 -11.17
CA SER A 113 28.43 -1.09 -12.23
C SER A 113 27.84 0.24 -11.78
N LEU A 114 28.41 1.36 -12.25
CA LEU A 114 27.96 2.73 -11.96
C LEU A 114 26.46 2.93 -12.23
N TRP A 115 25.93 2.28 -13.27
CA TRP A 115 24.51 2.37 -13.62
C TRP A 115 23.59 1.81 -12.53
N ASN A 116 23.96 0.66 -11.95
CA ASN A 116 23.19 0.05 -10.86
C ASN A 116 23.26 0.91 -9.61
N THR A 117 24.42 1.52 -9.34
CA THR A 117 24.60 2.45 -8.22
C THR A 117 23.67 3.66 -8.35
N LEU A 118 23.53 4.22 -9.56
CA LEU A 118 22.62 5.35 -9.81
C LEU A 118 21.15 4.95 -9.64
N ILE A 119 20.74 3.77 -10.12
CA ILE A 119 19.37 3.26 -9.93
C ILE A 119 19.05 3.10 -8.44
N LEU A 120 19.92 2.41 -7.69
CA LEU A 120 19.75 2.19 -6.25
C LEU A 120 19.74 3.51 -5.48
N SER A 121 20.59 4.46 -5.88
CA SER A 121 20.61 5.80 -5.28
C SER A 121 19.30 6.54 -5.54
N ASN A 122 18.75 6.48 -6.75
CA ASN A 122 17.45 7.08 -7.08
C ASN A 122 16.31 6.47 -6.24
N GLU A 123 16.29 5.13 -6.09
CA GLU A 123 15.29 4.44 -5.26
C GLU A 123 15.40 4.82 -3.78
N ALA A 124 16.63 4.92 -3.26
CA ALA A 124 16.87 5.34 -1.89
C ALA A 124 16.45 6.79 -1.66
N VAL A 125 16.83 7.72 -2.54
CA VAL A 125 16.41 9.12 -2.47
C VAL A 125 14.89 9.22 -2.54
N ASN A 126 14.25 8.47 -3.45
CA ASN A 126 12.80 8.41 -3.54
C ASN A 126 12.14 7.98 -2.23
N ALA A 127 12.60 6.87 -1.64
CA ALA A 127 12.02 6.32 -0.42
C ALA A 127 12.22 7.24 0.79
N ILE A 128 13.41 7.83 0.93
CA ILE A 128 13.69 8.81 1.99
C ILE A 128 12.80 10.05 1.81
N SER A 129 12.68 10.55 0.58
CA SER A 129 11.88 11.72 0.26
C SER A 129 10.39 11.50 0.53
N ASP A 130 9.87 10.30 0.21
CA ASP A 130 8.50 9.88 0.53
C ASP A 130 8.26 9.84 2.04
N ASP A 131 9.20 9.28 2.82
CA ASP A 131 9.11 9.22 4.28
C ASP A 131 9.13 10.63 4.90
N VAL A 132 10.03 11.51 4.46
CA VAL A 132 10.10 12.91 4.91
C VAL A 132 8.81 13.66 4.58
N PHE A 133 8.27 13.46 3.39
CA PHE A 133 7.00 14.07 3.00
C PHE A 133 5.82 13.53 3.82
N CYS A 134 5.82 12.24 4.15
CA CYS A 134 4.84 11.65 5.05
C CYS A 134 4.91 12.28 6.45
N LEU A 135 6.12 12.43 7.00
CA LEU A 135 6.35 13.09 8.29
C LEU A 135 5.91 14.57 8.30
N TYR A 136 6.10 15.29 7.20
CA TYR A 136 5.54 16.64 7.02
C TYR A 136 4.01 16.63 7.12
N LYS A 137 3.32 15.71 6.42
CA LYS A 137 1.86 15.61 6.49
C LYS A 137 1.33 15.21 7.87
N LEU A 138 2.16 14.57 8.71
CA LEU A 138 1.86 14.27 10.11
C LEU A 138 2.19 15.43 11.07
N GLY A 139 2.82 16.50 10.59
CA GLY A 139 3.19 17.67 11.38
C GLY A 139 4.53 17.59 12.09
N PHE A 140 5.36 16.58 11.79
CA PHE A 140 6.69 16.41 12.41
C PHE A 140 7.80 17.20 11.71
N VAL A 141 7.59 17.64 10.47
CA VAL A 141 8.60 18.32 9.63
C VAL A 141 8.03 19.65 9.12
N GLY A 142 8.88 20.67 8.95
CA GLY A 142 8.47 21.98 8.43
C GLY A 142 8.00 21.95 6.97
N ALA A 143 7.17 22.93 6.60
CA ALA A 143 6.52 22.99 5.29
C ALA A 143 7.50 23.09 4.11
N ASP A 144 8.62 23.81 4.28
CA ASP A 144 9.62 24.00 3.22
C ASP A 144 10.30 22.68 2.83
N ILE A 145 10.67 21.87 3.83
CA ILE A 145 11.27 20.55 3.61
C ILE A 145 10.22 19.60 3.03
N GLY A 146 8.97 19.68 3.51
CA GLY A 146 7.86 18.89 3.02
C GLY A 146 7.57 19.10 1.53
N TYR A 147 7.47 20.35 1.07
CA TYR A 147 7.20 20.67 -0.33
C TYR A 147 8.34 20.22 -1.25
N ARG A 148 9.60 20.46 -0.84
CA ARG A 148 10.76 19.98 -1.59
C ARG A 148 10.80 18.46 -1.69
N SER A 149 10.45 17.76 -0.62
CA SER A 149 10.44 16.29 -0.58
C SER A 149 9.31 15.69 -1.43
N GLU A 150 8.17 16.37 -1.53
CA GLU A 150 7.10 15.97 -2.45
C GLU A 150 7.55 16.05 -3.92
N MET A 151 8.18 17.17 -4.31
CA MET A 151 8.69 17.34 -5.67
C MET A 151 9.82 16.34 -5.98
N LEU A 152 10.79 16.21 -5.08
CA LEU A 152 11.93 15.30 -5.27
C LEU A 152 11.47 13.85 -5.42
N SER A 153 10.56 13.40 -4.57
CA SER A 153 9.96 12.06 -4.68
C SER A 153 9.25 11.88 -6.02
N ALA A 154 8.44 12.84 -6.47
CA ALA A 154 7.75 12.74 -7.75
C ALA A 154 8.72 12.58 -8.94
N TYR A 155 9.82 13.34 -8.98
CA TYR A 155 10.83 13.20 -10.03
C TYR A 155 11.59 11.86 -9.95
N CYS A 156 11.98 11.42 -8.76
CA CYS A 156 12.69 10.14 -8.59
C CYS A 156 11.79 8.96 -8.95
N TRP A 157 10.51 9.02 -8.57
CA TRP A 157 9.51 8.03 -8.95
C TRP A 157 9.28 7.99 -10.46
N PHE A 158 9.20 9.17 -11.11
CA PHE A 158 9.10 9.24 -12.56
C PHE A 158 10.31 8.60 -13.26
N ALA A 159 11.53 8.89 -12.80
CA ALA A 159 12.74 8.27 -13.33
C ALA A 159 12.72 6.75 -13.15
N ALA A 160 12.32 6.25 -11.98
CA ALA A 160 12.17 4.82 -11.71
C ALA A 160 11.16 4.17 -12.67
N ILE A 161 10.01 4.81 -12.94
CA ILE A 161 9.02 4.32 -13.91
C ILE A 161 9.63 4.16 -15.30
N LEU A 162 10.45 5.11 -15.76
CA LEU A 162 11.09 5.02 -17.08
C LEU A 162 12.09 3.86 -17.17
N ILE A 163 12.88 3.65 -16.11
CA ILE A 163 13.83 2.54 -16.01
C ILE A 163 13.08 1.20 -16.02
N ASP A 164 12.04 1.07 -15.20
CA ASP A 164 11.20 -0.13 -15.12
C ASP A 164 10.49 -0.41 -16.44
N LEU A 165 9.98 0.62 -17.11
CA LEU A 165 9.27 0.49 -18.38
C LEU A 165 10.21 -0.02 -19.47
N ARG A 166 11.44 0.52 -19.56
CA ARG A 166 12.46 0.01 -20.47
C ARG A 166 12.79 -1.45 -20.18
N SER A 167 12.97 -1.81 -18.91
CA SER A 167 13.25 -3.19 -18.49
C SER A 167 12.10 -4.14 -18.85
N ALA A 168 10.85 -3.69 -18.66
CA ALA A 168 9.65 -4.43 -19.01
C ALA A 168 9.51 -4.66 -20.51
N PHE A 169 9.76 -3.64 -21.34
CA PHE A 169 9.77 -3.78 -22.80
C PHE A 169 10.85 -4.74 -23.29
N HIS A 170 12.06 -4.65 -22.74
CA HIS A 170 13.15 -5.57 -23.08
C HIS A 170 12.81 -7.02 -22.72
N SER A 171 12.23 -7.24 -21.54
CA SER A 171 11.79 -8.55 -21.08
C SER A 171 10.66 -9.11 -21.96
N HIS A 172 9.70 -8.26 -22.34
CA HIS A 172 8.64 -8.62 -23.27
C HIS A 172 9.17 -9.00 -24.65
N ALA A 173 10.10 -8.20 -25.22
CA ALA A 173 10.71 -8.48 -26.51
C ALA A 173 11.45 -9.84 -26.52
N LYS A 174 12.16 -10.17 -25.45
CA LYS A 174 12.80 -11.50 -25.28
C LYS A 174 11.79 -12.64 -25.26
N LEU A 175 10.69 -12.48 -24.51
CA LEU A 175 9.62 -13.50 -24.47
C LEU A 175 8.98 -13.71 -25.84
N CYS A 176 8.80 -12.64 -26.62
CA CYS A 176 8.30 -12.72 -28.00
C CYS A 176 9.32 -13.32 -28.98
N ALA A 177 10.62 -13.15 -28.76
CA ALA A 177 11.66 -13.74 -29.60
C ALA A 177 11.77 -15.26 -29.39
N HIS A 178 11.55 -15.74 -28.16
CA HIS A 178 11.60 -17.16 -27.80
C HIS A 178 10.30 -17.93 -28.08
N LYS A 179 9.45 -17.46 -29.00
CA LYS A 179 8.11 -18.02 -29.31
C LYS A 179 8.13 -19.39 -30.03
N ALA A 180 9.22 -20.15 -29.89
CA ALA A 180 9.44 -21.43 -30.55
C ALA A 180 8.56 -22.56 -29.99
N ASP A 181 7.98 -22.38 -28.79
CA ASP A 181 7.08 -23.34 -28.16
C ASP A 181 5.74 -22.65 -27.81
N ASP A 182 4.64 -23.04 -28.48
CA ASP A 182 3.31 -22.42 -28.31
C ASP A 182 2.58 -22.96 -27.08
N THR A 183 3.28 -22.96 -25.94
CA THR A 183 2.72 -23.46 -24.68
C THR A 183 1.83 -22.39 -24.03
N LEU A 184 0.70 -22.82 -23.43
CA LEU A 184 -0.23 -21.95 -22.70
C LEU A 184 0.47 -21.10 -21.63
N GLU A 185 1.45 -21.69 -20.93
CA GLU A 185 2.26 -21.00 -19.92
C GLU A 185 3.04 -19.82 -20.50
N GLN A 186 3.58 -19.95 -21.72
CA GLN A 186 4.33 -18.89 -22.37
C GLN A 186 3.42 -17.75 -22.83
N ARG A 187 2.21 -18.08 -23.33
CA ARG A 187 1.17 -17.07 -23.62
C ARG A 187 0.78 -16.30 -22.36
N GLN A 188 0.65 -16.98 -21.22
CA GLN A 188 0.35 -16.34 -19.94
C GLN A 188 1.49 -15.42 -19.48
N LYS A 189 2.77 -15.82 -19.66
CA LYS A 189 3.92 -14.97 -19.35
C LYS A 189 3.96 -13.70 -20.18
N ILE A 190 3.71 -13.81 -21.49
CA ILE A 190 3.63 -12.66 -22.41
C ILE A 190 2.51 -11.72 -21.97
N PHE A 191 1.31 -12.24 -21.74
CA PHE A 191 0.17 -11.45 -21.28
C PHE A 191 0.46 -10.72 -19.96
N MET A 192 1.08 -11.39 -18.98
CA MET A 192 1.45 -10.76 -17.70
C MET A 192 2.53 -9.67 -17.86
N ALA A 193 3.41 -9.80 -18.87
CA ALA A 193 4.36 -8.76 -19.22
C ALA A 193 3.65 -7.55 -19.86
N GLU A 194 2.71 -7.76 -20.79
CA GLU A 194 1.88 -6.70 -21.38
C GLU A 194 1.10 -5.92 -20.30
N VAL A 195 0.44 -6.64 -19.39
CA VAL A 195 -0.26 -6.05 -18.23
C VAL A 195 0.69 -5.17 -17.40
N SER A 196 1.95 -5.61 -17.21
CA SER A 196 2.94 -4.85 -16.44
C SER A 196 3.39 -3.58 -17.18
N ILE A 197 3.56 -3.64 -18.51
CA ILE A 197 3.88 -2.48 -19.35
C ILE A 197 2.74 -1.46 -19.29
N VAL A 198 1.50 -1.88 -19.53
CA VAL A 198 0.33 -0.99 -19.51
C VAL A 198 0.18 -0.35 -18.12
N LYS A 199 0.37 -1.13 -17.04
CA LYS A 199 0.38 -0.61 -15.68
C LYS A 199 1.44 0.49 -15.51
N LEU A 200 2.67 0.27 -15.97
CA LEU A 200 3.77 1.24 -15.85
C LEU A 200 3.51 2.50 -16.68
N MET A 201 2.93 2.36 -17.88
CA MET A 201 2.51 3.51 -18.67
C MET A 201 1.44 4.33 -17.94
N MET A 202 0.47 3.68 -17.31
CA MET A 202 -0.55 4.37 -16.51
C MET A 202 0.05 5.06 -15.27
N ASP A 203 0.99 4.42 -14.56
CA ASP A 203 1.73 5.08 -13.47
C ASP A 203 2.56 6.26 -13.99
N GLY A 204 3.14 6.15 -15.19
CA GLY A 204 3.90 7.23 -15.83
C GLY A 204 3.03 8.44 -16.17
N ILE A 205 1.85 8.22 -16.78
CA ILE A 205 0.86 9.27 -17.05
C ILE A 205 0.39 9.91 -15.74
N PHE A 206 0.10 9.08 -14.73
CA PHE A 206 -0.31 9.54 -13.42
C PHE A 206 0.73 10.48 -12.79
N CYS A 207 1.99 10.05 -12.76
CA CYS A 207 3.10 10.80 -12.19
C CYS A 207 3.41 12.07 -13.02
N ALA A 208 3.27 12.00 -14.34
CA ALA A 208 3.40 13.15 -15.23
C ALA A 208 2.37 14.24 -14.90
N CYS A 209 1.12 13.86 -14.62
CA CYS A 209 0.10 14.81 -14.19
C CYS A 209 0.47 15.52 -12.88
N ASP A 210 1.13 14.82 -11.93
CA ASP A 210 1.59 15.43 -10.67
C ASP A 210 2.72 16.45 -10.88
N ILE A 211 3.64 16.18 -11.82
CA ILE A 211 4.78 17.07 -12.11
C ILE A 211 4.37 18.29 -12.94
N TRP A 212 3.63 18.10 -14.02
CA TRP A 212 3.37 19.15 -15.02
C TRP A 212 2.01 19.82 -14.92
N GLN A 213 1.06 19.24 -14.17
CA GLN A 213 -0.28 19.79 -13.92
C GLN A 213 -0.99 20.39 -15.16
N PRO A 214 -1.17 19.63 -16.27
CA PRO A 214 -1.89 20.13 -17.45
C PRO A 214 -3.37 20.45 -17.13
N SER A 215 -4.06 21.18 -18.02
CA SER A 215 -5.45 21.63 -17.81
C SER A 215 -6.47 20.51 -17.56
N TYR A 216 -6.24 19.30 -18.08
CA TYR A 216 -7.08 18.12 -17.85
C TYR A 216 -6.49 17.12 -16.83
N SER A 217 -5.49 17.56 -16.07
CA SER A 217 -4.72 16.72 -15.13
C SER A 217 -5.61 15.93 -14.18
N SER A 218 -6.66 16.53 -13.61
CA SER A 218 -7.51 15.87 -12.61
C SER A 218 -8.22 14.62 -13.14
N SER A 219 -8.75 14.67 -14.37
CA SER A 219 -9.48 13.53 -14.96
C SER A 219 -8.50 12.44 -15.41
N VAL A 220 -7.46 12.85 -16.13
CA VAL A 220 -6.41 11.94 -16.63
C VAL A 220 -5.70 11.25 -15.47
N GLN A 221 -5.39 11.99 -14.41
CA GLN A 221 -4.82 11.45 -13.18
C GLN A 221 -5.78 10.48 -12.48
N ALA A 222 -7.08 10.78 -12.44
CA ALA A 222 -8.05 9.90 -11.81
C ALA A 222 -8.14 8.54 -12.53
N TRP A 223 -8.26 8.56 -13.86
CA TRP A 223 -8.32 7.35 -14.67
C TRP A 223 -7.02 6.56 -14.68
N SER A 224 -5.88 7.21 -14.90
CA SER A 224 -4.56 6.55 -14.86
C SER A 224 -4.24 5.95 -13.49
N GLY A 225 -4.61 6.65 -12.40
CA GLY A 225 -4.48 6.16 -11.04
C GLY A 225 -5.36 4.93 -10.76
N PHE A 226 -6.59 4.91 -11.30
CA PHE A 226 -7.49 3.78 -11.20
C PHE A 226 -6.98 2.56 -11.98
N PHE A 227 -6.65 2.73 -13.27
CA PHE A 227 -6.19 1.62 -14.12
C PHE A 227 -4.87 1.03 -13.62
N SER A 228 -3.89 1.86 -13.25
CA SER A 228 -2.64 1.36 -12.67
C SER A 228 -2.88 0.56 -11.38
N GLY A 229 -3.77 1.04 -10.51
CA GLY A 229 -4.17 0.32 -9.29
C GLY A 229 -4.88 -1.00 -9.59
N ALA A 230 -5.80 -1.01 -10.55
CA ALA A 230 -6.58 -2.19 -10.92
C ALA A 230 -5.69 -3.27 -11.56
N LEU A 231 -4.78 -2.89 -12.46
CA LEU A 231 -3.83 -3.81 -13.09
C LEU A 231 -2.83 -4.40 -12.06
N ALA A 232 -2.36 -3.57 -11.12
CA ALA A 232 -1.53 -4.06 -10.01
C ALA A 232 -2.30 -5.03 -9.10
N GLY A 233 -3.56 -4.72 -8.79
CA GLY A 233 -4.45 -5.60 -8.04
C GLY A 233 -4.70 -6.92 -8.77
N TYR A 234 -4.97 -6.87 -10.07
CA TYR A 234 -5.14 -8.06 -10.92
C TYR A 234 -3.89 -8.96 -10.87
N LYS A 235 -2.70 -8.39 -11.03
CA LYS A 235 -1.43 -9.13 -10.95
C LYS A 235 -1.26 -9.86 -9.61
N LEU A 236 -1.64 -9.22 -8.51
CA LEU A 236 -1.62 -9.85 -7.18
C LEU A 236 -2.68 -10.95 -7.05
N CYS A 237 -3.89 -10.73 -7.55
CA CYS A 237 -4.95 -11.75 -7.54
C CYS A 237 -4.52 -13.01 -8.30
N VAL A 238 -3.91 -12.86 -9.48
CA VAL A 238 -3.37 -13.98 -10.25
C VAL A 238 -2.25 -14.68 -9.47
N LYS A 239 -1.33 -13.91 -8.86
CA LYS A 239 -0.23 -14.46 -8.04
C LYS A 239 -0.74 -15.30 -6.86
N PHE A 240 -1.87 -14.95 -6.25
CA PHE A 240 -2.45 -15.69 -5.11
C PHE A 240 -3.39 -16.82 -5.51
N SER A 241 -3.85 -16.83 -6.77
CA SER A 241 -4.73 -17.87 -7.32
C SER A 241 -3.94 -19.06 -7.87
N ASN A 242 -2.69 -18.83 -8.29
CA ASN A 242 -1.72 -19.88 -8.63
C ASN A 242 -1.04 -20.40 -7.35
#